data_AF-A0A7L2VBN5-F1
#
_entry.id   AF-A0A7L2VBN5-F1
#
_cell.length_a   1.000
_cell.length_b   1.000
_cell.length_c   1.000
_cell.angle_alpha   90.00
_cell.angle_beta   90.00
_cell.angle_gamma   90.00
#
_symmetry.space_group_name_H-M   'P 1'
#
loop_
_entity.id
_entity.type
_entity.pdbx_description
1 polymer ?
#
loop_
_entity_poly.entity_id
_entity_poly.type
_entity_poly.pdbx_seq_one_letter_code
_entity_poly.pdbx_strand_id
1 'polypeptide(L)'
;ESLTLDPDSANHLLVLSADLRSVRMGCRRQELPDHPKRFDTNSRVLATRGFQGGRHFWEVEVGPSDGWAFGVAKESLRRKGLTPFTPEEGIWALQKNGGHYWAVTSPQRTPLSPQKKLSRVRVHLDYEGQEVSFYDAESSQHLFTFHVPFQEKVFPLFSVCSTLTYIKLC
;
A
#
# COMPACT_ATOMS: atom_id res chain seq x y z
N GLU A 1 -17.18 -2.28 2.86
CA GLU A 1 -16.82 -3.71 2.67
C GLU A 1 -15.62 -4.03 3.56
N SER A 2 -15.49 -5.25 4.08
CA SER A 2 -14.35 -5.60 4.96
C SER A 2 -13.15 -6.05 4.12
N LEU A 3 -12.07 -5.26 4.10
CA LEU A 3 -10.80 -5.62 3.48
C LEU A 3 -9.88 -6.32 4.48
N THR A 4 -9.15 -7.32 4.01
CA THR A 4 -8.12 -8.05 4.74
C THR A 4 -6.88 -8.23 3.87
N LEU A 5 -5.75 -8.45 4.51
CA LEU A 5 -4.46 -8.75 3.88
C LEU A 5 -4.43 -10.22 3.43
N ASP A 6 -3.82 -10.49 2.28
CA ASP A 6 -3.67 -11.83 1.72
C ASP A 6 -2.35 -12.49 2.20
N PRO A 7 -2.41 -13.52 3.08
CA PRO A 7 -1.24 -14.24 3.56
C PRO A 7 -0.42 -14.91 2.44
N ASP A 8 -1.06 -15.27 1.34
CA ASP A 8 -0.41 -15.93 0.20
C ASP A 8 0.39 -14.95 -0.66
N SER A 9 0.12 -13.64 -0.50
CA SER A 9 0.88 -12.57 -1.14
C SER A 9 2.02 -12.03 -0.27
N ALA A 10 1.89 -12.15 1.06
CA ALA A 10 2.79 -11.50 2.01
C ALA A 10 4.23 -12.02 1.92
N ASN A 11 5.19 -11.10 1.87
CA ASN A 11 6.60 -11.45 1.97
C ASN A 11 6.94 -12.15 3.29
N HIS A 12 7.92 -13.07 3.25
CA HIS A 12 8.32 -13.89 4.40
C HIS A 12 8.78 -13.08 5.62
N LEU A 13 9.21 -11.83 5.47
CA LEU A 13 9.59 -10.96 6.58
C LEU A 13 8.39 -10.24 7.21
N LEU A 14 7.22 -10.23 6.57
CA LEU A 14 6.05 -9.52 7.06
C LEU A 14 5.22 -10.39 7.99
N VAL A 15 4.93 -9.88 9.18
CA VAL A 15 4.07 -10.55 10.16
C VAL A 15 2.69 -9.93 10.10
N LEU A 16 1.68 -10.75 9.80
CA LEU A 16 0.27 -10.35 9.79
C LEU A 16 -0.38 -10.59 11.15
N SER A 17 -1.36 -9.75 11.52
CA SER A 17 -2.22 -10.02 12.68
C SER A 17 -3.20 -11.15 12.41
N ALA A 18 -3.75 -11.77 13.46
CA ALA A 18 -4.68 -12.89 13.34
C ALA A 18 -5.98 -12.54 12.59
N ASP A 19 -6.43 -11.29 12.68
CA ASP A 19 -7.59 -10.76 11.94
C ASP A 19 -7.25 -10.35 10.51
N LEU A 20 -5.99 -10.51 10.08
CA LEU A 20 -5.46 -10.12 8.77
C LEU A 20 -5.68 -8.64 8.43
N ARG A 21 -5.81 -7.76 9.42
CA ARG A 21 -5.97 -6.31 9.18
C ARG A 21 -4.68 -5.54 9.35
N SER A 22 -3.70 -6.06 10.06
CA SER A 22 -2.45 -5.36 10.37
C SER A 22 -1.23 -6.11 9.82
N VAL A 23 -0.22 -5.34 9.42
CA VAL A 23 1.08 -5.85 8.99
C VAL A 23 2.21 -5.03 9.58
N ARG A 24 3.27 -5.72 10.00
CA ARG A 24 4.52 -5.14 10.47
C ARG A 24 5.71 -5.92 9.93
N MET A 25 6.88 -5.30 9.95
CA MET A 25 8.13 -6.00 9.66
C MET A 25 8.53 -6.89 10.85
N GLY A 26 8.84 -8.14 10.58
CA GLY A 26 9.46 -9.06 11.54
C GLY A 26 10.98 -8.95 11.54
N CYS A 27 11.62 -9.45 12.60
CA CYS A 27 13.08 -9.47 12.68
C CYS A 27 13.72 -10.69 11.98
N ARG A 28 12.90 -11.68 11.59
CA ARG A 28 13.35 -12.94 10.99
C ARG A 28 12.41 -13.34 9.87
N ARG A 29 12.97 -14.01 8.87
CA ARG A 29 12.21 -14.65 7.79
C ARG A 29 11.36 -15.77 8.38
N GLN A 30 10.08 -15.79 8.05
CA GLN A 30 9.17 -16.88 8.40
C GLN A 30 9.31 -18.04 7.42
N GLU A 31 9.15 -19.26 7.91
CA GLU A 31 9.12 -20.48 7.11
C GLU A 31 7.73 -20.67 6.49
N LEU A 32 7.44 -19.90 5.44
CA LEU A 32 6.20 -20.01 4.67
C LEU A 32 6.47 -20.70 3.33
N PRO A 33 5.56 -21.56 2.85
CA PRO A 33 5.69 -22.17 1.54
C PRO A 33 5.75 -21.08 0.46
N ASP A 34 6.50 -21.34 -0.60
CA ASP A 34 6.45 -20.47 -1.77
C ASP A 34 5.07 -20.52 -2.42
N HIS A 35 4.66 -19.39 -2.99
CA HIS A 35 3.38 -19.24 -3.66
C HIS A 35 3.53 -18.25 -4.82
N PRO A 36 2.86 -18.44 -5.97
CA PRO A 36 2.98 -17.54 -7.11
C PRO A 36 2.63 -16.08 -6.79
N LYS A 37 1.66 -15.86 -5.89
CA LYS A 37 1.29 -14.50 -5.44
C LYS A 37 2.28 -13.88 -4.46
N ARG A 38 3.15 -14.69 -3.84
CA ARG A 38 4.02 -14.25 -2.73
C ARG A 38 5.13 -13.36 -3.24
N PHE A 39 5.26 -12.19 -2.62
CA PHE A 39 6.44 -11.36 -2.81
C PHE A 39 7.66 -12.02 -2.14
N ASP A 40 8.67 -12.42 -2.92
CA ASP A 40 9.83 -13.13 -2.38
C ASP A 40 10.90 -12.20 -1.79
N THR A 41 11.06 -11.01 -2.38
CA THR A 41 12.17 -10.09 -2.11
C THR A 41 11.68 -8.79 -1.50
N ASN A 42 10.64 -8.18 -2.08
CA ASN A 42 10.11 -6.91 -1.60
C ASN A 42 9.21 -7.14 -0.37
N SER A 43 9.37 -6.33 0.68
CA SER A 43 8.53 -6.38 1.88
C SER A 43 7.15 -5.75 1.64
N ARG A 44 6.35 -6.46 0.85
CA ARG A 44 5.02 -6.06 0.37
C ARG A 44 3.97 -7.14 0.64
N VAL A 45 2.72 -6.72 0.69
CA VAL A 45 1.53 -7.59 0.80
C VAL A 45 0.35 -6.92 0.09
N LEU A 46 -0.51 -7.70 -0.56
CA LEU A 46 -1.77 -7.23 -1.14
C LEU A 46 -2.95 -7.47 -0.20
N ALA A 47 -4.05 -6.76 -0.43
CA ALA A 47 -5.34 -7.19 0.09
C ALA A 47 -5.88 -8.42 -0.65
N THR A 48 -6.74 -9.19 0.01
CA THR A 48 -7.39 -10.39 -0.55
C THR A 48 -8.32 -10.06 -1.72
N ARG A 49 -8.94 -8.87 -1.69
CA ARG A 49 -9.86 -8.41 -2.73
C ARG A 49 -9.22 -7.34 -3.60
N GLY A 50 -9.36 -7.49 -4.90
CA GLY A 50 -9.07 -6.47 -5.90
C GLY A 50 -10.34 -5.95 -6.57
N PHE A 51 -10.20 -4.85 -7.30
CA PHE A 51 -11.29 -4.10 -7.89
C PHE A 51 -11.06 -3.91 -9.39
N GLN A 52 -12.13 -4.08 -10.17
CA GLN A 52 -12.11 -3.93 -11.63
C GLN A 52 -13.31 -3.08 -12.11
N GLY A 53 -13.83 -2.23 -11.22
CA GLY A 53 -15.03 -1.42 -11.44
C GLY A 53 -15.59 -0.90 -10.12
N GLY A 54 -16.33 0.20 -10.20
CA GLY A 54 -16.97 0.89 -9.09
C GLY A 54 -16.06 1.82 -8.31
N ARG A 55 -16.70 2.46 -7.32
CA ARG A 55 -16.05 3.37 -6.36
C ARG A 55 -15.89 2.67 -5.02
N HIS A 56 -14.66 2.64 -4.53
CA HIS A 56 -14.30 1.97 -3.29
C HIS A 56 -13.50 2.91 -2.41
N PHE A 57 -13.57 2.68 -1.10
CA PHE A 57 -12.67 3.36 -0.18
C PHE A 57 -12.29 2.44 0.98
N TRP A 58 -11.13 2.73 1.56
CA TRP A 58 -10.67 2.11 2.79
C TRP A 58 -9.77 3.07 3.56
N GLU A 59 -9.64 2.82 4.85
CA GLU A 59 -8.78 3.61 5.72
C GLU A 59 -7.59 2.79 6.18
N VAL A 60 -6.45 3.47 6.22
CA VAL A 60 -5.17 2.89 6.59
C VAL A 60 -4.62 3.68 7.77
N GLU A 61 -4.55 3.04 8.92
CA GLU A 61 -3.81 3.52 10.07
C GLU A 61 -2.33 3.16 9.92
N VAL A 62 -1.46 4.11 10.25
CA VAL A 62 0.00 3.98 10.13
C VAL A 62 0.71 4.25 11.44
N GLY A 63 1.78 3.50 11.67
CA GLY A 63 2.66 3.72 12.80
C GLY A 63 3.35 5.10 12.77
N PRO A 64 3.79 5.61 13.92
CA PRO A 64 4.39 6.94 14.02
C PRO A 64 5.76 7.04 13.33
N SER A 65 6.46 5.93 13.15
CA SER A 65 7.80 5.89 12.55
C SER A 65 7.74 5.82 11.02
N ASP A 66 8.88 6.08 10.39
CA ASP A 66 9.06 5.99 8.94
C ASP A 66 9.12 4.55 8.45
N GLY A 67 9.15 4.38 7.12
CA GLY A 67 9.37 3.08 6.47
C GLY A 67 8.06 2.36 6.16
N TRP A 68 7.05 3.11 5.72
CA TRP A 68 5.80 2.56 5.23
C TRP A 68 5.41 3.19 3.89
N ALA A 69 4.70 2.42 3.08
CA ALA A 69 4.04 2.88 1.86
C ALA A 69 2.77 2.06 1.61
N PHE A 70 1.74 2.68 1.06
CA PHE A 70 0.51 1.98 0.67
C PHE A 70 -0.23 2.72 -0.43
N GLY A 71 -1.07 1.98 -1.15
CA GLY A 71 -1.85 2.50 -2.25
C GLY A 71 -2.50 1.37 -3.02
N VAL A 72 -2.45 1.43 -4.35
CA VAL A 72 -2.93 0.37 -5.23
C VAL A 72 -1.84 -0.15 -6.15
N ALA A 73 -1.99 -1.39 -6.58
CA ALA A 73 -1.16 -2.00 -7.60
C ALA A 73 -1.97 -2.83 -8.60
N LYS A 74 -1.47 -2.92 -9.82
CA LYS A 74 -2.00 -3.81 -10.85
C LYS A 74 -1.97 -5.29 -10.42
N GLU A 75 -2.92 -6.07 -10.91
CA GLU A 75 -2.94 -7.54 -10.76
C GLU A 75 -1.66 -8.16 -11.32
N SER A 76 -1.23 -7.68 -12.49
CA SER A 76 0.00 -8.06 -13.20
C SER A 76 1.32 -7.66 -12.51
N LEU A 77 1.27 -6.92 -11.39
CA LEU A 77 2.48 -6.51 -10.65
C LEU A 77 3.39 -7.71 -10.38
N ARG A 78 4.67 -7.58 -10.75
CA ARG A 78 5.67 -8.63 -10.58
C ARG A 78 5.87 -8.96 -9.09
N ARG A 79 5.71 -10.24 -8.74
CA ARG A 79 5.83 -10.74 -7.37
C ARG A 79 7.25 -11.18 -7.01
N LYS A 80 8.08 -11.54 -8.01
CA LYS A 80 9.40 -12.12 -7.80
C LYS A 80 10.53 -11.15 -8.12
N GLY A 81 11.61 -11.21 -7.34
CA GLY A 81 12.79 -10.35 -7.46
C GLY A 81 12.59 -8.94 -6.89
N LEU A 82 13.69 -8.18 -6.88
CA LEU A 82 13.68 -6.78 -6.47
C LEU A 82 13.07 -5.92 -7.59
N THR A 83 12.02 -5.16 -7.28
CA THR A 83 11.36 -4.29 -8.26
C THR A 83 11.19 -2.90 -7.68
N PRO A 84 11.30 -1.83 -8.49
CA PRO A 84 11.09 -0.49 -8.01
C PRO A 84 9.64 -0.30 -7.54
N PHE A 85 9.43 0.61 -6.60
CA PHE A 85 8.10 0.96 -6.12
C PHE A 85 7.65 2.22 -6.85
N THR A 86 7.20 2.08 -8.12
CA THR A 86 6.90 3.20 -9.02
C THR A 86 5.68 2.93 -9.92
N PRO A 87 5.11 3.97 -10.57
CA PRO A 87 4.01 3.82 -11.52
C PRO A 87 4.32 2.92 -12.73
N GLU A 88 5.57 2.85 -13.18
CA GLU A 88 5.98 1.99 -14.31
C GLU A 88 5.80 0.50 -14.00
N GLU A 89 6.02 0.10 -12.74
CA GLU A 89 5.73 -1.26 -12.26
C GLU A 89 4.24 -1.44 -11.94
N GLY A 90 3.41 -0.43 -12.15
CA GLY A 90 1.98 -0.46 -11.90
C GLY A 90 1.61 -0.20 -10.44
N ILE A 91 2.34 0.68 -9.74
CA ILE A 91 2.09 1.04 -8.34
C ILE A 91 1.80 2.54 -8.22
N TRP A 92 0.68 2.88 -7.56
CA TRP A 92 0.31 4.26 -7.22
C TRP A 92 0.01 4.35 -5.73
N ALA A 93 0.80 5.14 -5.00
CA ALA A 93 0.86 5.04 -3.56
C ALA A 93 1.31 6.34 -2.88
N LEU A 94 1.08 6.39 -1.57
CA LEU A 94 1.78 7.29 -0.66
C LEU A 94 2.88 6.54 0.08
N GLN A 95 3.93 7.27 0.45
CA GLN A 95 5.07 6.75 1.20
C GLN A 95 5.51 7.74 2.27
N LYS A 96 5.93 7.23 3.42
CA LYS A 96 6.72 7.98 4.39
C LYS A 96 8.11 7.38 4.52
N ASN A 97 9.12 8.17 4.17
CA ASN A 97 10.52 7.75 4.21
C ASN A 97 11.45 8.96 4.37
N GLY A 98 12.50 8.80 5.18
CA GLY A 98 13.51 9.84 5.39
C GLY A 98 12.97 11.12 6.02
N GLY A 99 11.97 11.03 6.89
CA GLY A 99 11.31 12.15 7.57
C GLY A 99 10.23 12.85 6.73
N HIS A 100 10.05 12.44 5.48
CA HIS A 100 9.17 13.12 4.52
C HIS A 100 8.06 12.21 3.99
N TYR A 101 6.99 12.84 3.52
CA TYR A 101 5.88 12.19 2.84
C TYR A 101 6.02 12.40 1.33
N TRP A 102 5.66 11.38 0.56
CA TRP A 102 5.81 11.36 -0.87
C TRP A 102 4.59 10.75 -1.53
N ALA A 103 4.12 11.37 -2.61
CA ALA A 103 3.36 10.66 -3.62
C ALA A 103 4.37 9.95 -4.55
N VAL A 104 4.12 8.66 -4.79
CA VAL A 104 4.96 7.80 -5.63
C VAL A 104 4.71 8.08 -7.11
N THR A 105 5.09 9.27 -7.57
CA THR A 105 5.07 9.68 -8.98
C THR A 105 6.39 9.37 -9.69
N SER A 106 6.39 9.51 -11.01
CA SER A 106 7.54 9.32 -11.88
C SER A 106 7.63 10.49 -12.88
N PRO A 107 8.82 10.93 -13.31
CA PRO A 107 10.16 10.38 -13.01
C PRO A 107 10.68 10.67 -11.60
N GLN A 108 10.12 11.68 -10.93
CA GLN A 108 10.47 12.04 -9.56
C GLN A 108 9.23 11.97 -8.67
N ARG A 109 9.44 11.54 -7.42
CA ARG A 109 8.39 11.53 -6.40
C ARG A 109 7.98 12.95 -6.04
N THR A 110 6.68 13.21 -5.94
CA THR A 110 6.18 14.51 -5.51
C THR A 110 6.21 14.59 -3.98
N PRO A 111 6.92 15.57 -3.39
CA PRO A 111 6.91 15.78 -1.94
C PRO A 111 5.52 16.21 -1.47
N LEU A 112 5.11 15.72 -0.32
CA LEU A 112 3.86 16.10 0.33
C LEU A 112 4.15 16.76 1.68
N SER A 113 3.38 17.80 1.98
CA SER A 113 3.48 18.58 3.21
C SER A 113 2.13 18.58 3.94
N PRO A 114 1.73 17.45 4.55
CA PRO A 114 0.51 17.42 5.34
C PRO A 114 0.61 18.38 6.53
N GLN A 115 -0.50 19.00 6.92
CA GLN A 115 -0.52 20.00 8.01
C GLN A 115 -0.10 19.41 9.36
N LYS A 116 -0.33 18.11 9.53
CA LYS A 116 0.05 17.34 10.71
C LYS A 116 0.62 15.99 10.30
N LYS A 117 1.22 15.30 11.26
CA LYS A 117 1.67 13.92 11.08
C LYS A 117 0.47 13.02 10.78
N LEU A 118 0.57 12.23 9.70
CA LEU A 118 -0.47 11.29 9.31
C LEU A 118 -0.49 10.10 10.29
N SER A 119 -1.66 9.86 10.88
CA SER A 119 -2.02 8.71 11.72
C SER A 119 -2.95 7.77 10.96
N ARG A 120 -3.88 8.33 10.18
CA ARG A 120 -4.85 7.59 9.38
C ARG A 120 -5.10 8.30 8.05
N VAL A 121 -5.10 7.52 6.98
CA VAL A 121 -5.29 8.01 5.60
C VAL A 121 -6.43 7.23 4.96
N ARG A 122 -7.39 7.95 4.38
CA ARG A 122 -8.43 7.37 3.54
C ARG A 122 -7.93 7.30 2.10
N VAL A 123 -8.06 6.12 1.51
CA VAL A 123 -7.80 5.87 0.08
C VAL A 123 -9.14 5.75 -0.61
N HIS A 124 -9.33 6.53 -1.67
CA HIS A 124 -10.48 6.44 -2.58
C HIS A 124 -10.00 5.91 -3.92
N LEU A 125 -10.68 4.89 -4.43
CA LEU A 125 -10.51 4.35 -5.78
C LEU A 125 -11.78 4.64 -6.56
N ASP A 126 -11.69 5.45 -7.61
CA ASP A 126 -12.74 5.58 -8.63
C ASP A 126 -12.23 4.88 -9.90
N TYR A 127 -12.68 3.63 -10.12
CA TYR A 127 -12.16 2.83 -11.22
C TYR A 127 -12.61 3.40 -12.58
N GLU A 128 -13.88 3.76 -12.73
CA GLU A 128 -14.41 4.39 -13.94
C GLU A 128 -13.88 5.82 -14.12
N GLY A 129 -13.72 6.55 -13.01
CA GLY A 129 -13.06 7.85 -12.98
C GLY A 129 -11.56 7.79 -13.25
N GLN A 130 -10.96 6.59 -13.27
CA GLN A 130 -9.52 6.40 -13.49
C GLN A 130 -8.65 7.15 -12.49
N GLU A 131 -9.04 7.14 -11.21
CA GLU A 131 -8.36 7.91 -10.17
C GLU A 131 -8.15 7.12 -8.88
N VAL A 132 -7.01 7.37 -8.23
CA VAL A 132 -6.80 7.03 -6.81
C VAL A 132 -6.45 8.29 -6.04
N SER A 133 -7.26 8.60 -5.04
CA SER A 133 -7.14 9.81 -4.22
C SER A 133 -6.88 9.46 -2.77
N PHE A 134 -6.02 10.25 -2.12
CA PHE A 134 -5.62 10.07 -0.73
C PHE A 134 -6.00 11.29 0.09
N TYR A 135 -6.57 11.05 1.27
CA TYR A 135 -7.02 12.08 2.19
C TYR A 135 -6.55 11.75 3.61
N ASP A 136 -6.22 12.77 4.39
CA ASP A 136 -6.16 12.61 5.85
C ASP A 136 -7.56 12.25 6.35
N ALA A 137 -7.70 11.09 7.00
CA ALA A 137 -9.01 10.59 7.42
C ALA A 137 -9.62 11.40 8.57
N GLU A 138 -8.81 12.11 9.36
CA GLU A 138 -9.26 12.89 10.51
C GLU A 138 -9.70 14.30 10.08
N SER A 139 -8.91 14.96 9.23
CA SER A 139 -9.19 16.33 8.79
C SER A 139 -9.98 16.40 7.47
N SER A 140 -10.13 15.28 6.76
CA SER A 140 -10.61 15.23 5.37
C SER A 140 -9.78 16.08 4.40
N GLN A 141 -8.55 16.47 4.78
CA GLN A 141 -7.65 17.20 3.91
C GLN A 141 -7.21 16.30 2.75
N HIS A 142 -7.34 16.81 1.52
CA HIS A 142 -6.76 16.15 0.35
C HIS A 142 -5.23 16.14 0.42
N LEU A 143 -4.64 14.98 0.15
CA LEU A 143 -3.19 14.79 0.15
C LEU A 143 -2.66 14.72 -1.28
N PHE A 144 -3.24 13.84 -2.11
CA PHE A 144 -2.80 13.64 -3.49
C PHE A 144 -3.82 12.85 -4.30
N THR A 145 -3.86 13.05 -5.61
CA THR A 145 -4.63 12.23 -6.57
C THR A 145 -3.75 11.78 -7.72
N PHE A 146 -3.76 10.48 -8.01
CA PHE A 146 -3.20 9.91 -9.22
C PHE A 146 -4.32 9.71 -10.24
N HIS A 147 -4.06 10.10 -11.49
CA HIS A 147 -4.87 9.69 -12.64
C HIS A 147 -4.20 8.46 -13.26
N VAL A 148 -4.96 7.36 -13.32
CA VAL A 148 -4.45 6.02 -13.62
C VAL A 148 -5.31 5.36 -14.68
N PRO A 149 -4.73 5.00 -15.85
CA PRO A 149 -5.47 4.31 -16.88
C PRO A 149 -5.67 2.83 -16.51
N PHE A 150 -6.67 2.55 -15.67
CA PHE A 150 -6.98 1.19 -15.26
C PHE A 150 -7.48 0.37 -16.45
N GLN A 151 -6.75 -0.69 -16.78
CA GLN A 151 -7.09 -1.64 -17.84
C GLN A 151 -7.21 -3.08 -17.32
N GLU A 152 -6.95 -3.26 -16.02
CA GLU A 152 -6.95 -4.54 -15.33
C GLU A 152 -7.36 -4.33 -13.88
N LYS A 153 -7.63 -5.43 -13.19
CA LYS A 153 -7.94 -5.41 -11.76
C LYS A 153 -6.78 -4.80 -10.98
N VAL A 154 -7.10 -3.98 -9.99
CA VAL A 154 -6.13 -3.41 -9.05
C VAL A 154 -6.40 -3.88 -7.63
N PHE A 155 -5.33 -4.03 -6.86
CA PHE A 155 -5.38 -4.47 -5.46
C PHE A 155 -4.81 -3.39 -4.56
N PRO A 156 -5.41 -3.14 -3.38
CA PRO A 156 -4.72 -2.44 -2.32
C PRO A 156 -3.37 -3.11 -2.02
N LEU A 157 -2.31 -2.31 -1.97
CA LEU A 157 -0.93 -2.73 -1.75
C LEU A 157 -0.38 -2.04 -0.52
N PHE A 158 0.33 -2.79 0.31
CA PHE A 158 0.95 -2.29 1.55
C PHE A 158 2.41 -2.74 1.60
N SER A 159 3.29 -1.84 2.05
CA SER A 159 4.71 -2.09 2.22
C SER A 159 5.19 -1.51 3.54
N VAL A 160 5.93 -2.32 4.29
CA VAL A 160 6.60 -1.91 5.52
C VAL A 160 8.07 -2.30 5.37
N CYS A 161 9.01 -1.41 5.65
CA CYS A 161 10.45 -1.67 5.57
C CYS A 161 11.21 -1.34 6.87
N SER A 162 10.49 -1.00 7.95
CA SER A 162 11.04 -0.75 9.28
C SER A 162 10.34 -1.59 10.33
N THR A 163 11.09 -2.12 11.29
CA THR A 163 10.55 -2.86 12.45
C THR A 163 9.88 -1.95 13.49
N LEU A 164 10.04 -0.62 13.35
CA LEU A 164 9.51 0.38 14.27
C LEU A 164 8.14 0.93 13.84
N THR A 165 7.55 0.39 12.78
CA THR A 165 6.28 0.86 12.25
C THR A 165 5.37 -0.31 11.85
N TYR A 166 4.12 0.03 11.55
CA TYR A 166 3.10 -0.91 11.11
C TYR A 166 2.11 -0.21 10.19
N ILE A 167 1.31 -1.02 9.52
CA ILE A 167 0.14 -0.59 8.76
C ILE A 167 -1.05 -1.40 9.28
N LYS A 168 -2.22 -0.77 9.41
CA LYS A 168 -3.47 -1.42 9.79
C LYS A 168 -4.64 -0.92 8.96
N LEU A 169 -5.46 -1.85 8.47
CA LEU A 169 -6.75 -1.59 7.83
C LEU A 169 -7.82 -1.37 8.89
N CYS A 170 -8.61 -0.32 8.73
CA CYS A 170 -9.72 0.05 9.62
C CYS A 170 -11.06 -0.43 9.06
#